data_AF-A0A957RW89-F1
#
_entry.id   AF-A0A957RW89-F1
#
_cell.length_a   1.000
_cell.length_b   1.000
_cell.length_c   1.000
_cell.angle_alpha   90.00
_cell.angle_beta   90.00
_cell.angle_gamma   90.00
#
_symmetry.space_group_name_H-M   'P 1'
#
loop_
_entity.id
_entity.type
_entity.pdbx_description
1 polymer ?
#
loop_
_entity_poly.entity_id
_entity_poly.type
_entity_poly.pdbx_seq_one_letter_code
_entity_poly.pdbx_strand_id
1 'polypeptide(L)'
;MSSDSLPVAVNEAPKPAPVQAPPESVIKQLRNVIEPELLIESMTTPREAATEGILVFHGRLTRPSHIAFPRWQATLAGMGYTPTLRSVAEETGQRGAPPEEVFVHIFPGVVKPTASRIWINAVLFAATIWSTLLVGATNVLEPQAWTDILSPNYLLNGVPFSATLLVILLAHEFGHYFAARYHRVAVTLPYFLPMPVGFGTFGAFIRLKEPISDRRKLFDIGVAGPLAGLALALPLLIYGLSLSTVEVPPPNATYIIEGNSLLYLGVKYLMFGQILPNPVTGADVFISQIAFAAWIGLLVTALNLLPVSQLDGGHTVFALFGRKARVVNLAVVGVIAVLALAS
;
A
#
# COMPACT_ATOMS: atom_id res chain seq x y z
N MET A 1 26.77 -55.89 -6.10
CA MET A 1 26.94 -55.48 -4.69
C MET A 1 25.89 -54.42 -4.44
N SER A 2 24.95 -54.72 -3.55
CA SER A 2 23.74 -53.94 -3.29
C SER A 2 24.07 -52.57 -2.72
N SER A 3 23.41 -51.53 -3.24
CA SER A 3 23.41 -50.19 -2.67
C SER A 3 22.37 -50.14 -1.54
N ASP A 4 22.83 -50.26 -0.29
CA ASP A 4 22.01 -49.97 0.90
C ASP A 4 21.84 -48.45 1.04
N SER A 5 20.65 -47.96 0.71
CA SER A 5 20.18 -46.63 1.06
C SER A 5 19.66 -46.61 2.50
N LEU A 6 20.36 -45.90 3.38
CA LEU A 6 19.89 -45.60 4.74
C LEU A 6 18.63 -44.71 4.68
N PRO A 7 17.56 -45.01 5.44
CA PRO A 7 16.40 -44.12 5.51
C PRO A 7 16.72 -42.90 6.38
N VAL A 8 16.53 -41.71 5.81
CA VAL A 8 16.55 -40.43 6.53
C VAL A 8 15.35 -40.40 7.46
N ALA A 9 15.60 -40.49 8.77
CA ALA A 9 14.59 -40.27 9.78
C ALA A 9 14.12 -38.81 9.70
N VAL A 10 12.89 -38.60 9.24
CA VAL A 10 12.20 -37.32 9.37
C VAL A 10 11.95 -37.13 10.87
N ASN A 11 12.76 -36.27 11.48
CA ASN A 11 12.51 -35.79 12.84
C ASN A 11 11.20 -35.01 12.81
N GLU A 12 10.08 -35.65 13.17
CA GLU A 12 8.83 -34.96 13.44
C GLU A 12 9.11 -33.92 14.54
N ALA A 13 8.88 -32.64 14.23
CA ALA A 13 8.94 -31.58 15.22
C ALA A 13 8.02 -31.96 16.41
N PRO A 14 8.45 -31.73 17.66
CA PRO A 14 7.64 -32.06 18.82
C PRO A 14 6.27 -31.40 18.69
N LYS A 15 5.22 -32.23 18.70
CA LYS A 15 3.83 -31.81 18.67
C LYS A 15 3.64 -30.72 19.75
N PRO A 16 3.16 -29.51 19.41
CA PRO A 16 3.00 -28.45 20.38
C PRO A 16 2.13 -28.97 21.54
N ALA A 17 2.60 -28.75 22.76
CA ALA A 17 1.87 -29.15 23.96
C ALA A 17 0.44 -28.60 23.90
N PRO A 18 -0.59 -29.39 24.23
CA PRO A 18 -1.96 -28.91 24.22
C PRO A 18 -2.04 -27.67 25.13
N VAL A 19 -2.44 -26.55 24.53
CA VAL A 19 -2.62 -25.30 25.27
C VAL A 19 -3.69 -25.57 26.33
N GLN A 20 -3.36 -25.31 27.60
CA GLN A 20 -4.33 -25.48 28.68
C GLN A 20 -5.56 -24.64 28.38
N ALA A 21 -6.75 -25.26 28.45
CA ALA A 21 -8.00 -24.58 28.24
C ALA A 21 -8.09 -23.36 29.17
N PRO A 22 -8.56 -22.20 28.69
CA PRO A 22 -8.70 -21.02 29.53
C PRO A 22 -9.59 -21.33 30.74
N PRO A 23 -9.34 -20.73 31.92
CA PRO A 23 -10.16 -20.94 33.11
C PRO A 23 -11.65 -20.67 32.83
N GLU A 24 -12.55 -21.43 33.46
CA GLU A 24 -14.02 -21.26 33.25
C GLU A 24 -14.50 -19.82 33.52
N SER A 25 -13.87 -19.14 34.47
CA SER A 25 -14.15 -17.73 34.77
C SER A 25 -13.87 -16.82 33.57
N VAL A 26 -12.79 -17.06 32.85
CA VAL A 26 -12.42 -16.33 31.63
C VAL A 26 -13.40 -16.65 30.51
N ILE A 27 -13.74 -17.93 30.31
CA ILE A 27 -14.71 -18.35 29.28
C ILE A 27 -16.06 -17.64 29.49
N LYS A 28 -16.52 -17.58 30.75
CA LYS A 28 -17.78 -16.90 31.10
C LYS A 28 -17.72 -15.39 30.83
N GLN A 29 -16.60 -14.73 31.15
CA GLN A 29 -16.41 -13.31 30.87
C GLN A 29 -16.39 -13.01 29.37
N LEU A 30 -15.66 -13.81 28.58
CA LEU A 30 -15.58 -13.66 27.13
C LEU A 30 -16.95 -13.88 26.47
N ARG A 31 -17.68 -14.92 26.92
CA ARG A 31 -19.04 -15.21 26.45
C ARG A 31 -19.99 -14.04 26.71
N ASN A 32 -19.98 -13.47 27.92
CA ASN A 32 -20.89 -12.38 28.29
C ASN A 32 -20.73 -11.13 27.40
N VAL A 33 -19.56 -10.91 26.80
CA VAL A 33 -19.34 -9.79 25.87
C VAL A 33 -19.94 -10.05 24.49
N ILE A 34 -19.90 -11.30 24.03
CA ILE A 34 -20.26 -11.69 22.66
C ILE A 34 -21.74 -12.08 22.55
N GLU A 35 -22.26 -12.81 23.53
CA GLU A 35 -23.62 -13.36 23.58
C GLU A 35 -24.76 -12.34 23.31
N PRO A 36 -24.68 -11.06 23.73
CA PRO A 36 -25.73 -10.09 23.43
C PRO A 36 -25.90 -9.79 21.93
N GLU A 37 -24.86 -9.99 21.13
CA GLU A 37 -24.81 -9.61 19.71
C GLU A 37 -24.53 -10.81 18.78
N LEU A 38 -24.37 -12.01 19.35
CA LEU A 38 -24.17 -13.29 18.64
C LEU A 38 -25.00 -14.39 19.30
N LEU A 39 -25.91 -15.00 18.53
CA LEU A 39 -26.57 -16.25 18.89
C LEU A 39 -25.56 -17.39 18.76
N ILE A 40 -24.94 -17.76 19.88
CA ILE A 40 -23.90 -18.79 19.94
C ILE A 40 -24.52 -20.17 19.72
N GLU A 41 -24.15 -20.84 18.63
CA GLU A 41 -24.54 -22.21 18.30
C GLU A 41 -23.55 -23.23 18.85
N SER A 42 -22.25 -22.92 18.79
CA SER A 42 -21.22 -23.76 19.40
C SER A 42 -20.04 -22.94 19.91
N MET A 43 -19.31 -23.51 20.86
CA MET A 43 -18.10 -22.94 21.43
C MET A 43 -17.06 -24.05 21.49
N THR A 44 -15.90 -23.81 20.90
CA THR A 44 -14.80 -24.76 20.89
C THR A 44 -13.53 -24.12 21.47
N THR A 45 -12.74 -24.93 22.13
CA THR A 45 -11.36 -24.58 22.54
C THR A 45 -10.41 -25.27 21.56
N PRO A 46 -9.84 -24.54 20.60
CA PRO A 46 -8.90 -25.09 19.64
C PRO A 46 -7.71 -25.78 20.28
N ARG A 47 -7.14 -26.77 19.57
CA ARG A 47 -5.89 -27.41 20.01
C ARG A 47 -4.69 -26.49 19.81
N GLU A 48 -4.73 -25.61 18.81
CA GLU A 48 -3.66 -24.67 18.48
C GLU A 48 -4.06 -23.23 18.79
N ALA A 49 -3.92 -22.81 20.05
CA ALA A 49 -4.36 -21.47 20.45
C ALA A 49 -3.58 -20.31 19.80
N ALA A 50 -2.39 -20.58 19.25
CA ALA A 50 -1.57 -19.59 18.57
C ALA A 50 -2.14 -19.19 17.19
N THR A 51 -2.78 -20.13 16.49
CA THR A 51 -3.29 -19.98 15.12
C THR A 51 -4.80 -19.82 15.08
N GLU A 52 -5.51 -20.53 15.96
CA GLU A 52 -6.98 -20.57 16.00
C GLU A 52 -7.58 -19.79 17.18
N GLY A 53 -6.74 -19.29 18.09
CA GLY A 53 -7.17 -18.56 19.29
C GLY A 53 -7.49 -19.50 20.46
N ILE A 54 -7.60 -18.92 21.66
CA ILE A 54 -7.90 -19.66 22.89
C ILE A 54 -9.36 -20.11 22.97
N LEU A 55 -10.24 -19.46 22.22
CA LEU A 55 -11.68 -19.70 22.23
C LEU A 55 -12.27 -19.30 20.89
N VAL A 56 -13.10 -20.17 20.32
CA VAL A 56 -13.82 -19.92 19.08
C VAL A 56 -15.32 -20.05 19.32
N PHE A 57 -16.06 -19.00 18.99
CA PHE A 57 -17.52 -19.01 18.99
C PHE A 57 -18.03 -19.15 17.57
N HIS A 58 -18.93 -20.10 17.33
CA HIS A 58 -19.69 -20.20 16.10
C HIS A 58 -21.13 -19.76 16.37
N GLY A 59 -21.69 -18.92 15.51
CA GLY A 59 -23.07 -18.50 15.68
C GLY A 59 -23.54 -17.48 14.66
N ARG A 60 -24.75 -16.97 14.89
CA ARG A 60 -25.40 -15.97 14.03
C ARG A 60 -25.44 -14.60 14.69
N LEU A 61 -24.97 -13.59 13.97
CA LEU A 61 -24.99 -12.21 14.40
C LEU A 61 -26.43 -11.68 14.47
N THR A 62 -26.82 -11.12 15.62
CA THR A 62 -28.12 -10.44 15.77
C THR A 62 -28.08 -8.98 15.32
N ARG A 63 -26.87 -8.45 15.14
CA ARG A 63 -26.61 -7.10 14.64
C ARG A 63 -25.57 -7.16 13.53
N PRO A 64 -25.58 -6.20 12.59
CA PRO A 64 -24.53 -6.11 11.58
C PRO A 64 -23.12 -6.11 12.19
N SER A 65 -22.20 -6.87 11.60
CA SER A 65 -20.83 -7.05 12.12
C SER A 65 -20.07 -5.74 12.36
N HIS A 66 -20.31 -4.72 11.52
CA HIS A 66 -19.70 -3.39 11.67
C HIS A 66 -20.14 -2.62 12.92
N ILE A 67 -21.22 -3.04 13.59
CA ILE A 67 -21.71 -2.47 14.86
C ILE A 67 -21.22 -3.31 16.04
N ALA A 68 -21.33 -4.64 15.93
CA ALA A 68 -21.00 -5.56 17.02
C ALA A 68 -19.48 -5.66 17.26
N PHE A 69 -18.71 -5.85 16.17
CA PHE A 69 -17.28 -6.13 16.28
C PHE A 69 -16.46 -5.01 16.96
N PRO A 70 -16.66 -3.71 16.65
CA PRO A 70 -15.92 -2.65 17.35
C PRO A 70 -16.20 -2.61 18.87
N ARG A 71 -17.43 -2.94 19.30
CA ARG A 71 -17.78 -3.00 20.73
C ARG A 71 -17.10 -4.17 21.42
N TRP A 72 -17.11 -5.34 20.79
CA TRP A 72 -16.37 -6.50 21.27
C TRP A 72 -14.88 -6.23 21.35
N GLN A 73 -14.29 -5.66 20.29
CA GLN A 73 -12.87 -5.33 20.24
C GLN A 73 -12.47 -4.38 21.38
N ALA A 74 -13.23 -3.31 21.63
CA ALA A 74 -12.95 -2.37 22.72
C ALA A 74 -13.03 -3.04 24.10
N THR A 75 -14.08 -3.84 24.32
CA THR A 75 -14.33 -4.49 25.62
C THR A 75 -13.32 -5.60 25.89
N LEU A 76 -13.05 -6.45 24.90
CA LEU A 76 -12.08 -7.54 24.98
C LEU A 76 -10.64 -7.05 25.05
N ALA A 77 -10.30 -5.95 24.37
CA ALA A 77 -8.98 -5.33 24.50
C ALA A 77 -8.74 -4.84 25.94
N GLY A 78 -9.77 -4.32 26.62
CA GLY A 78 -9.71 -3.96 28.04
C GLY A 78 -9.42 -5.15 28.96
N MET A 79 -9.78 -6.36 28.53
CA MET A 79 -9.51 -7.62 29.23
C MET A 79 -8.21 -8.31 28.78
N GLY A 80 -7.46 -7.73 27.84
CA GLY A 80 -6.23 -8.31 27.34
C GLY A 80 -6.41 -9.33 26.20
N TYR A 81 -7.54 -9.29 25.49
CA TYR A 81 -7.85 -10.21 24.39
C TYR A 81 -8.14 -9.48 23.08
N THR A 82 -7.84 -10.11 21.95
CA THR A 82 -8.14 -9.58 20.61
C THR A 82 -9.11 -10.51 19.89
N PRO A 83 -10.34 -10.06 19.56
CA PRO A 83 -11.25 -10.83 18.73
C PRO A 83 -10.89 -10.70 17.25
N THR A 84 -11.08 -11.76 16.48
CA THR A 84 -11.13 -11.73 15.02
C THR A 84 -12.40 -12.42 14.55
N LEU A 85 -12.92 -11.95 13.42
CA LEU A 85 -14.22 -12.37 12.90
C LEU A 85 -13.99 -12.96 11.51
N ARG A 86 -14.39 -14.22 11.32
CA ARG A 86 -14.27 -14.96 10.07
C ARG A 86 -15.64 -15.43 9.62
N SER A 87 -15.93 -15.33 8.34
CA SER A 87 -17.15 -15.92 7.79
C SER A 87 -17.03 -17.42 7.67
N VAL A 88 -18.15 -18.15 7.67
CA VAL A 88 -18.15 -19.61 7.43
C VAL A 88 -17.41 -19.97 6.13
N ALA A 89 -17.57 -19.16 5.09
CA ALA A 89 -16.88 -19.36 3.82
C ALA A 89 -15.34 -19.24 3.91
N GLU A 90 -14.83 -18.40 4.81
CA GLU A 90 -13.39 -18.25 5.04
C GLU A 90 -12.83 -19.38 5.90
N GLU A 91 -13.61 -19.88 6.86
CA GLU A 91 -13.18 -20.89 7.81
C GLU A 91 -13.29 -22.32 7.25
N THR A 92 -14.40 -22.66 6.59
CA THR A 92 -14.67 -24.03 6.12
C THR A 92 -14.58 -24.18 4.59
N GLY A 93 -14.42 -23.08 3.86
CA GLY A 93 -14.47 -23.06 2.40
C GLY A 93 -15.88 -23.27 1.81
N GLN A 94 -16.92 -23.46 2.64
CA GLN A 94 -18.30 -23.62 2.17
C GLN A 94 -18.85 -22.31 1.62
N ARG A 95 -19.18 -22.31 0.33
CA ARG A 95 -19.84 -21.19 -0.34
C ARG A 95 -21.35 -21.30 -0.14
N GLY A 96 -22.00 -20.20 0.26
CA GLY A 96 -23.46 -20.10 0.39
C GLY A 96 -23.99 -19.96 1.82
N ALA A 97 -23.11 -19.97 2.83
CA ALA A 97 -23.51 -19.69 4.20
C ALA A 97 -24.08 -18.26 4.35
N PRO A 98 -25.08 -18.04 5.22
CA PRO A 98 -25.62 -16.72 5.50
C PRO A 98 -24.51 -15.76 5.96
N PRO A 99 -24.51 -14.48 5.53
CA PRO A 99 -23.49 -13.51 5.93
C PRO A 99 -23.52 -13.18 7.44
N GLU A 100 -24.61 -13.53 8.12
CA GLU A 100 -24.79 -13.39 9.56
C GLU A 100 -24.11 -14.51 10.35
N GLU A 101 -23.80 -15.64 9.71
CA GLU A 101 -23.17 -16.80 10.33
C GLU A 101 -21.64 -16.64 10.31
N VAL A 102 -21.03 -16.65 11.49
CA VAL A 102 -19.63 -16.25 11.68
C VAL A 102 -18.93 -17.06 12.76
N PHE A 103 -17.60 -17.16 12.62
CA PHE A 103 -16.67 -17.64 13.63
C PHE A 103 -15.96 -16.45 14.28
N VAL A 104 -16.00 -16.38 15.62
CA VAL A 104 -15.30 -15.36 16.41
C VAL A 104 -14.16 -16.04 17.14
N HIS A 105 -12.92 -15.79 16.70
CA HIS A 105 -11.72 -16.31 17.34
C HIS A 105 -11.17 -15.29 18.33
N ILE A 106 -10.91 -15.71 19.55
CA ILE A 106 -10.33 -14.86 20.60
C ILE A 106 -8.87 -15.24 20.81
N PHE A 107 -7.98 -14.27 20.63
CA PHE A 107 -6.56 -14.42 20.87
C PHE A 107 -6.15 -13.76 22.20
N PRO A 108 -5.22 -14.37 22.97
CA PRO A 108 -4.65 -13.74 24.15
C PRO A 108 -3.69 -12.63 23.73
N GLY A 109 -3.70 -11.53 24.47
CA GLY A 109 -2.93 -10.33 24.19
C GLY A 109 -3.72 -9.28 23.41
N VAL A 110 -3.34 -8.02 23.63
CA VAL A 110 -3.75 -6.89 22.80
C VAL A 110 -2.60 -6.59 21.85
N VAL A 111 -2.87 -6.47 20.55
CA VAL A 111 -1.89 -5.95 19.60
C VAL A 111 -1.57 -4.51 20.02
N LYS A 112 -0.51 -4.32 20.82
CA LYS A 112 -0.03 -3.00 21.18
C LYS A 112 0.76 -2.45 19.98
N PRO A 113 0.38 -1.32 19.40
CA PRO A 113 1.14 -0.72 18.32
C PRO A 113 2.58 -0.45 18.81
N THR A 114 3.56 -1.14 18.25
CA THR A 114 4.98 -0.93 18.60
C THR A 114 5.37 0.52 18.31
N ALA A 115 6.17 1.10 19.21
CA ALA A 115 6.72 2.43 19.00
C ALA A 115 7.60 2.41 17.75
N SER A 116 7.31 3.27 16.77
CA SER A 116 8.13 3.40 15.58
C SER A 116 9.40 4.17 15.95
N ARG A 117 10.55 3.66 15.53
CA ARG A 117 11.85 4.30 15.77
C ARG A 117 12.01 5.44 14.77
N ILE A 118 11.65 6.66 15.19
CA ILE A 118 11.63 7.86 14.34
C ILE A 118 12.97 8.10 13.62
N TRP A 119 14.10 7.74 14.24
CA TRP A 119 15.42 7.88 13.63
C TRP A 119 15.57 7.06 12.33
N ILE A 120 14.91 5.90 12.21
CA ILE A 120 14.95 5.08 10.99
C ILE A 120 14.30 5.86 9.84
N ASN A 121 13.14 6.47 10.08
CA ASN A 121 12.44 7.29 9.11
C ASN A 121 13.29 8.49 8.68
N ALA A 122 13.97 9.14 9.64
CA ALA A 122 14.85 10.27 9.35
C ALA A 122 16.07 9.87 8.50
N VAL A 123 16.73 8.74 8.81
CA VAL A 123 17.86 8.23 8.04
C VAL A 123 17.43 7.85 6.62
N LEU A 124 16.30 7.14 6.48
CA LEU A 124 15.77 6.75 5.17
C LEU A 124 15.37 7.97 4.33
N PHE A 125 14.76 8.98 4.95
CA PHE A 125 14.40 10.22 4.27
C PHE A 125 15.66 10.99 3.82
N ALA A 126 16.68 11.10 4.67
CA ALA A 126 17.96 11.71 4.30
C ALA A 126 18.64 10.96 3.15
N ALA A 127 18.64 9.63 3.19
CA ALA A 127 19.16 8.81 2.09
C ALA A 127 18.37 9.02 0.79
N THR A 128 17.06 9.24 0.89
CA THR A 128 16.20 9.46 -0.28
C THR A 128 16.37 10.86 -0.87
N ILE A 129 16.60 11.88 -0.02
CA ILE A 129 17.03 13.20 -0.48
C ILE A 129 18.33 13.07 -1.27
N TRP A 130 19.33 12.40 -0.71
CA TRP A 130 20.60 12.22 -1.40
C TRP A 130 20.44 11.47 -2.74
N SER A 131 19.70 10.36 -2.77
CA SER A 131 19.51 9.59 -4.01
C SER A 131 18.71 10.33 -5.08
N THR A 132 17.69 11.10 -4.70
CA THR A 132 16.91 11.91 -5.65
C THR A 132 17.68 13.14 -6.13
N LEU A 133 18.48 13.79 -5.29
CA LEU A 133 19.40 14.85 -5.72
C LEU A 133 20.43 14.32 -6.72
N LEU A 134 20.98 13.13 -6.45
CA LEU A 134 21.93 12.49 -7.35
C LEU A 134 21.32 12.24 -8.72
N VAL A 135 20.14 11.59 -8.78
CA VAL A 135 19.45 11.31 -10.05
C VAL A 135 19.05 12.60 -10.77
N GLY A 136 18.58 13.61 -10.05
CA GLY A 136 18.27 14.91 -10.62
C GLY A 136 19.49 15.57 -11.25
N ALA A 137 20.64 15.54 -10.56
CA ALA A 137 21.89 16.11 -11.06
C ALA A 137 22.41 15.37 -12.31
N THR A 138 22.35 14.04 -12.32
CA THR A 138 22.77 13.23 -13.48
C THR A 138 21.95 13.48 -14.73
N ASN A 139 20.70 13.92 -14.59
CA ASN A 139 19.85 14.26 -15.73
C ASN A 139 20.23 15.59 -16.40
N VAL A 140 21.13 16.38 -15.80
CA VAL A 140 21.58 17.67 -16.35
C VAL A 140 23.07 17.67 -16.64
N LEU A 141 23.87 17.04 -15.77
CA LEU A 141 25.33 16.99 -15.90
C LEU A 141 25.82 15.57 -15.69
N GLU A 142 26.55 15.03 -16.67
CA GLU A 142 27.26 13.76 -16.50
C GLU A 142 28.39 13.91 -15.47
N PRO A 143 28.51 13.00 -14.49
CA PRO A 143 29.63 13.01 -13.54
C PRO A 143 30.96 12.77 -14.27
N GLN A 144 31.98 13.58 -13.98
CA GLN A 144 33.32 13.40 -14.55
C GLN A 144 34.21 12.54 -13.64
N ALA A 145 33.95 12.58 -12.33
CA ALA A 145 34.62 11.77 -11.34
C ALA A 145 33.63 11.17 -10.33
N TRP A 146 33.99 10.03 -9.74
CA TRP A 146 33.21 9.41 -8.65
C TRP A 146 33.06 10.32 -7.43
N THR A 147 33.92 11.31 -7.26
CA THR A 147 33.82 12.30 -6.17
C THR A 147 32.69 13.31 -6.38
N ASP A 148 32.25 13.52 -7.62
CA ASP A 148 31.24 14.52 -7.95
C ASP A 148 29.89 14.20 -7.30
N ILE A 149 29.58 12.91 -7.15
CA ILE A 149 28.33 12.41 -6.54
C ILE A 149 28.17 12.79 -5.06
N LEU A 150 29.28 13.16 -4.40
CA LEU A 150 29.29 13.65 -3.03
C LEU A 150 29.47 15.17 -2.96
N SER A 151 29.75 15.82 -4.08
CA SER A 151 30.02 17.24 -4.12
C SER A 151 28.72 18.05 -4.00
N PRO A 152 28.64 19.04 -3.10
CA PRO A 152 27.43 19.85 -2.94
C PRO A 152 27.03 20.59 -4.23
N ASN A 153 28.01 21.15 -4.95
CA ASN A 153 27.75 21.90 -6.18
C ASN A 153 27.13 21.04 -7.29
N TYR A 154 27.55 19.78 -7.39
CA TYR A 154 26.95 18.84 -8.33
C TYR A 154 25.51 18.52 -7.92
N LEU A 155 25.29 18.16 -6.65
CA LEU A 155 23.97 17.78 -6.11
C LEU A 155 22.94 18.93 -6.17
N LEU A 156 23.38 20.19 -6.10
CA LEU A 156 22.49 21.34 -6.23
C LEU A 156 21.74 21.37 -7.58
N ASN A 157 22.33 20.81 -8.64
CA ASN A 157 21.66 20.72 -9.94
C ASN A 157 20.44 19.79 -9.91
N GLY A 158 20.35 18.86 -8.95
CA GLY A 158 19.22 17.97 -8.79
C GLY A 158 18.09 18.51 -7.90
N VAL A 159 18.24 19.71 -7.33
CA VAL A 159 17.26 20.28 -6.40
C VAL A 159 15.87 20.43 -7.03
N PRO A 160 15.69 20.99 -8.25
CA PRO A 160 14.36 21.11 -8.85
C PRO A 160 13.65 19.76 -8.99
N PHE A 161 14.37 18.73 -9.44
CA PHE A 161 13.84 17.36 -9.51
C PHE A 161 13.49 16.80 -8.13
N SER A 162 14.47 16.78 -7.21
CA SER A 162 14.33 16.16 -5.88
C SER A 162 13.22 16.82 -5.05
N ALA A 163 13.20 18.16 -4.99
CA ALA A 163 12.18 18.90 -4.25
C ALA A 163 10.77 18.64 -4.79
N THR A 164 10.61 18.64 -6.12
CA THR A 164 9.33 18.38 -6.78
C THR A 164 8.84 16.95 -6.50
N LEU A 165 9.72 15.94 -6.66
CA LEU A 165 9.33 14.56 -6.43
C LEU A 165 8.99 14.29 -4.96
N LEU A 166 9.83 14.79 -4.03
CA LEU A 166 9.64 14.58 -2.61
C LEU A 166 8.39 15.27 -2.08
N VAL A 167 8.05 16.48 -2.54
CA VAL A 167 6.83 17.16 -2.08
C VAL A 167 5.58 16.41 -2.51
N ILE A 168 5.57 15.83 -3.71
CA ILE A 168 4.46 15.00 -4.21
C ILE A 168 4.33 13.72 -3.38
N LEU A 169 5.43 12.99 -3.17
CA LEU A 169 5.42 11.75 -2.38
C LEU A 169 5.06 12.01 -0.91
N LEU A 170 5.57 13.09 -0.33
CA LEU A 170 5.19 13.52 1.02
C LEU A 170 3.70 13.83 1.09
N ALA A 171 3.15 14.57 0.13
CA ALA A 171 1.73 14.87 0.09
C ALA A 171 0.88 13.60 -0.05
N HIS A 172 1.30 12.65 -0.89
CA HIS A 172 0.65 11.34 -1.02
C HIS A 172 0.60 10.59 0.32
N GLU A 173 1.76 10.38 0.94
CA GLU A 173 1.82 9.66 2.21
C GLU A 173 1.11 10.41 3.35
N PHE A 174 1.25 11.74 3.41
CA PHE A 174 0.55 12.53 4.41
C PHE A 174 -0.97 12.55 4.19
N GLY A 175 -1.44 12.41 2.95
CA GLY A 175 -2.86 12.20 2.66
C GLY A 175 -3.39 10.95 3.38
N HIS A 176 -2.70 9.82 3.25
CA HIS A 176 -3.02 8.60 4.01
C HIS A 176 -2.90 8.82 5.52
N TYR A 177 -1.82 9.46 5.97
CA TYR A 177 -1.56 9.73 7.39
C TYR A 177 -2.71 10.52 8.03
N PHE A 178 -3.08 11.65 7.44
CA PHE A 178 -4.11 12.52 7.99
C PHE A 178 -5.50 11.88 7.95
N ALA A 179 -5.84 11.18 6.86
CA ALA A 179 -7.08 10.41 6.80
C ALA A 179 -7.13 9.33 7.88
N ALA A 180 -6.04 8.57 8.07
CA ALA A 180 -5.95 7.56 9.12
C ALA A 180 -6.10 8.18 10.51
N ARG A 181 -5.43 9.31 10.78
CA ARG A 181 -5.53 10.03 12.06
C ARG A 181 -6.95 10.56 12.31
N TYR A 182 -7.61 11.08 11.28
CA TYR A 182 -9.01 11.51 11.36
C TYR A 182 -9.94 10.36 11.76
N HIS A 183 -9.73 9.17 11.19
CA HIS A 183 -10.48 7.95 11.53
C HIS A 183 -10.00 7.23 12.80
N ARG A 184 -9.05 7.82 13.53
CA ARG A 184 -8.42 7.27 14.75
C ARG A 184 -7.73 5.91 14.52
N VAL A 185 -7.19 5.71 13.32
CA VAL A 185 -6.39 4.54 12.95
C VAL A 185 -4.92 4.81 13.25
N ALA A 186 -4.27 3.89 13.95
CA ALA A 186 -2.86 3.97 14.29
C ALA A 186 -1.96 3.67 13.07
N VAL A 187 -1.17 4.65 12.68
CA VAL A 187 -0.22 4.59 11.55
C VAL A 187 1.20 4.99 11.98
N THR A 188 2.18 4.58 11.18
CA THR A 188 3.58 5.07 11.30
C THR A 188 3.77 6.38 10.55
N LEU A 189 4.91 7.04 10.78
CA LEU A 189 5.40 8.06 9.84
C LEU A 189 5.85 7.38 8.54
N PRO A 190 5.92 8.10 7.42
CA PRO A 190 6.32 7.53 6.13
C PRO A 190 7.74 6.93 6.19
N TYR A 191 7.90 5.75 5.60
CA TYR A 191 9.20 5.16 5.30
C TYR A 191 9.51 5.43 3.84
N PHE A 192 10.57 6.20 3.59
CA PHE A 192 11.07 6.43 2.24
C PHE A 192 12.03 5.30 1.84
N LEU A 193 12.01 4.92 0.57
CA LEU A 193 12.89 3.89 0.03
C LEU A 193 13.86 4.55 -0.97
N PRO A 194 15.12 4.80 -0.57
CA PRO A 194 16.10 5.41 -1.47
C PRO A 194 16.52 4.44 -2.57
N MET A 195 16.74 4.98 -3.77
CA MET A 195 17.30 4.23 -4.90
C MET A 195 18.19 5.18 -5.70
N PRO A 196 19.53 5.14 -5.58
CA PRO A 196 20.44 6.10 -6.24
C PRO A 196 20.57 5.89 -7.76
N VAL A 197 19.59 5.23 -8.37
CA VAL A 197 19.49 4.91 -9.79
C VAL A 197 18.01 5.01 -10.21
N GLY A 198 17.72 4.98 -11.51
CA GLY A 198 16.35 5.07 -12.00
C GLY A 198 15.72 6.42 -11.64
N PHE A 199 14.66 6.40 -10.83
CA PHE A 199 13.91 7.60 -10.43
C PHE A 199 14.41 8.28 -9.15
N GLY A 200 15.46 7.76 -8.51
CA GLY A 200 15.97 8.31 -7.24
C GLY A 200 15.30 7.73 -6.00
N THR A 201 14.17 7.03 -6.13
CA THR A 201 13.42 6.41 -5.03
C THR A 201 12.49 5.31 -5.54
N PHE A 202 12.19 4.32 -4.69
CA PHE A 202 11.06 3.39 -4.89
C PHE A 202 9.72 3.95 -4.39
N GLY A 203 9.72 5.20 -3.92
CA GLY A 203 8.58 5.84 -3.29
C GLY A 203 8.69 5.80 -1.77
N ALA A 204 7.53 5.97 -1.13
CA ALA A 204 7.39 5.90 0.31
C ALA A 204 6.15 5.06 0.64
N PHE A 205 6.06 4.63 1.89
CA PHE A 205 4.85 3.98 2.38
C PHE A 205 4.66 4.21 3.87
N ILE A 206 3.40 4.23 4.30
CA ILE A 206 3.01 4.17 5.70
C ILE A 206 2.62 2.73 6.07
N ARG A 207 3.16 2.27 7.19
CA ARG A 207 2.75 1.02 7.81
C ARG A 207 1.57 1.24 8.75
N LEU A 208 0.46 0.53 8.50
CA LEU A 208 -0.66 0.37 9.42
C LEU A 208 -0.21 -0.42 10.67
N LYS A 209 -0.60 0.05 11.86
CA LYS A 209 -0.29 -0.65 13.12
C LYS A 209 -1.44 -1.52 13.63
N GLU A 210 -2.60 -1.40 13.02
CA GLU A 210 -3.81 -2.14 13.37
C GLU A 210 -4.66 -2.39 12.11
N PRO A 211 -5.43 -3.48 12.07
CA PRO A 211 -6.32 -3.78 10.95
C PRO A 211 -7.51 -2.81 10.89
N ILE A 212 -7.84 -2.34 9.69
CA ILE A 212 -9.00 -1.48 9.45
C ILE A 212 -10.25 -2.36 9.28
N SER A 213 -11.16 -2.31 10.24
CA SER A 213 -12.38 -3.14 10.26
C SER A 213 -13.57 -2.54 9.49
N ASP A 214 -13.47 -1.30 9.03
CA ASP A 214 -14.54 -0.56 8.36
C ASP A 214 -14.17 -0.22 6.91
N ARG A 215 -15.01 -0.64 5.96
CA ARG A 215 -14.80 -0.38 4.53
C ARG A 215 -14.83 1.10 4.18
N ARG A 216 -15.63 1.92 4.87
CA ARG A 216 -15.66 3.37 4.62
C ARG A 216 -14.32 4.00 5.01
N LYS A 217 -13.80 3.67 6.19
CA LYS A 217 -12.47 4.12 6.62
C LYS A 217 -11.38 3.65 5.65
N LEU A 218 -11.47 2.41 5.18
CA LEU A 218 -10.51 1.86 4.22
C LEU A 218 -10.56 2.61 2.88
N PHE A 219 -11.76 2.96 2.40
CA PHE A 219 -11.95 3.78 1.20
C PHE A 219 -11.37 5.19 1.37
N ASP A 220 -11.77 5.89 2.44
CA ASP A 220 -11.36 7.27 2.70
C ASP A 220 -9.83 7.37 2.81
N ILE A 221 -9.21 6.45 3.55
CA ILE A 221 -7.75 6.37 3.68
C ILE A 221 -7.11 6.02 2.34
N GLY A 222 -7.63 5.02 1.62
CA GLY A 222 -7.08 4.57 0.34
C GLY A 222 -7.10 5.64 -0.75
N VAL A 223 -8.14 6.47 -0.80
CA VAL A 223 -8.28 7.53 -1.81
C VAL A 223 -7.51 8.81 -1.43
N ALA A 224 -7.35 9.09 -0.13
CA ALA A 224 -6.75 10.34 0.33
C ALA A 224 -5.32 10.58 -0.16
N GLY A 225 -4.48 9.54 -0.18
CA GLY A 225 -3.09 9.67 -0.64
C GLY A 225 -2.99 10.03 -2.13
N PRO A 226 -3.54 9.20 -3.03
CA PRO A 226 -3.55 9.50 -4.47
C PRO A 226 -4.11 10.88 -4.81
N LEU A 227 -5.19 11.33 -4.14
CA LEU A 227 -5.74 12.66 -4.36
C LEU A 227 -4.80 13.77 -3.89
N ALA A 228 -4.18 13.63 -2.72
CA ALA A 228 -3.24 14.61 -2.19
C ALA A 228 -1.97 14.70 -3.07
N GLY A 229 -1.44 13.56 -3.51
CA GLY A 229 -0.31 13.50 -4.46
C GLY A 229 -0.67 14.17 -5.78
N LEU A 230 -1.82 13.83 -6.38
CA LEU A 230 -2.29 14.41 -7.64
C LEU A 230 -2.52 15.92 -7.54
N ALA A 231 -3.05 16.40 -6.40
CA ALA A 231 -3.30 17.82 -6.16
C ALA A 231 -2.03 18.68 -6.21
N LEU A 232 -0.87 18.11 -5.90
CA LEU A 232 0.43 18.78 -6.08
C LEU A 232 1.08 18.44 -7.42
N ALA A 233 0.99 17.20 -7.89
CA ALA A 233 1.61 16.76 -9.14
C ALA A 233 1.07 17.54 -10.34
N LEU A 234 -0.24 17.81 -10.40
CA LEU A 234 -0.84 18.48 -11.56
C LEU A 234 -0.39 19.96 -11.71
N PRO A 235 -0.45 20.82 -10.67
CA PRO A 235 0.11 22.17 -10.76
C PRO A 235 1.61 22.19 -11.04
N LEU A 236 2.38 21.29 -10.42
CA LEU A 236 3.84 21.21 -10.64
C LEU A 236 4.16 20.71 -12.05
N LEU A 237 3.34 19.82 -12.61
CA LEU A 237 3.46 19.40 -14.01
C LEU A 237 3.23 20.59 -14.95
N ILE A 238 2.14 21.34 -14.75
CA ILE A 238 1.83 22.53 -15.57
C ILE A 238 2.97 23.55 -15.46
N TYR A 239 3.44 23.82 -14.24
CA TYR A 239 4.56 24.73 -14.02
C TYR A 239 5.84 24.22 -14.71
N GLY A 240 6.18 22.94 -14.55
CA GLY A 240 7.34 22.33 -15.18
C GLY A 240 7.27 22.37 -16.71
N LEU A 241 6.10 22.10 -17.30
CA LEU A 241 5.88 22.15 -18.74
C LEU A 241 5.96 23.59 -19.28
N SER A 242 5.63 24.59 -18.47
CA SER A 242 5.78 26.01 -18.88
C SER A 242 7.23 26.44 -19.01
N LEU A 243 8.15 25.69 -18.40
CA LEU A 243 9.60 25.87 -18.51
C LEU A 243 10.23 24.99 -19.61
N SER A 244 9.42 24.17 -20.28
CA SER A 244 9.88 23.21 -21.31
C SER A 244 9.78 23.82 -22.70
N THR A 245 10.63 23.37 -23.62
CA THR A 245 10.59 23.76 -25.04
C THR A 245 10.09 22.62 -25.92
N VAL A 246 9.53 22.95 -27.08
CA VAL A 246 9.09 21.97 -28.08
C VAL A 246 10.03 22.05 -29.27
N GLU A 247 10.78 20.98 -29.49
CA GLU A 247 11.83 20.91 -30.51
C GLU A 247 11.82 19.53 -31.18
N VAL A 248 12.46 19.42 -32.34
CA VAL A 248 12.65 18.12 -33.01
C VAL A 248 13.89 17.45 -32.42
N PRO A 249 13.78 16.24 -31.84
CA PRO A 249 14.92 15.57 -31.24
C PRO A 249 16.05 15.32 -32.24
N PRO A 250 17.31 15.67 -31.89
CA PRO A 250 18.46 15.37 -32.74
C PRO A 250 18.55 13.86 -33.07
N PRO A 251 18.74 13.49 -34.36
CA PRO A 251 18.57 12.12 -34.84
C PRO A 251 19.58 11.07 -34.32
N ASN A 252 20.57 11.47 -33.51
CA ASN A 252 21.65 10.60 -33.03
C ASN A 252 21.92 10.70 -31.52
N ALA A 253 21.01 11.29 -30.72
CA ALA A 253 21.15 11.25 -29.28
C ALA A 253 20.22 10.22 -28.64
N THR A 254 20.63 9.71 -27.49
CA THR A 254 19.83 8.77 -26.70
C THR A 254 18.92 9.58 -25.79
N TYR A 255 17.61 9.38 -25.91
CA TYR A 255 16.62 10.04 -25.08
C TYR A 255 15.79 9.02 -24.34
N ILE A 256 15.34 9.40 -23.14
CA ILE A 256 14.29 8.69 -22.43
C ILE A 256 12.98 9.34 -22.86
N ILE A 257 12.14 8.58 -23.58
CA ILE A 257 10.80 9.02 -23.96
C ILE A 257 9.83 8.60 -22.87
N GLU A 258 9.07 9.53 -22.34
CA GLU A 258 8.08 9.24 -21.32
C GLU A 258 6.81 8.57 -21.88
N GLY A 259 6.17 7.74 -21.06
CA GLY A 259 4.85 7.19 -21.39
C GLY A 259 3.75 8.26 -21.32
N ASN A 260 2.81 8.23 -22.26
CA ASN A 260 1.69 9.17 -22.29
C ASN A 260 0.43 8.59 -21.62
N SER A 261 0.10 9.08 -20.42
CA SER A 261 -1.25 8.90 -19.86
C SER A 261 -2.22 9.88 -20.52
N LEU A 262 -3.52 9.57 -20.52
CA LEU A 262 -4.54 10.49 -21.06
C LEU A 262 -4.52 11.86 -20.38
N LEU A 263 -4.28 11.88 -19.07
CA LEU A 263 -4.14 13.13 -18.31
C LEU A 263 -2.92 13.93 -18.79
N TYR A 264 -1.76 13.28 -18.89
CA TYR A 264 -0.52 13.94 -19.32
C TYR A 264 -0.62 14.44 -20.77
N LEU A 265 -1.19 13.65 -21.67
CA LEU A 265 -1.45 14.04 -23.06
C LEU A 265 -2.41 15.23 -23.12
N GLY A 266 -3.49 15.20 -22.33
CA GLY A 266 -4.44 16.31 -22.23
C GLY A 266 -3.78 17.60 -21.74
N VAL A 267 -2.93 17.52 -20.71
CA VAL A 267 -2.19 18.70 -20.21
C VAL A 267 -1.21 19.22 -21.28
N LYS A 268 -0.44 18.34 -21.94
CA LYS A 268 0.45 18.76 -23.04
C LYS A 268 -0.33 19.46 -24.17
N TYR A 269 -1.47 18.89 -24.56
CA TYR A 269 -2.34 19.49 -25.59
C TYR A 269 -2.84 20.87 -25.17
N LEU A 270 -3.29 21.04 -23.93
CA LEU A 270 -3.76 22.33 -23.41
C LEU A 270 -2.63 23.38 -23.37
N MET A 271 -1.40 22.96 -23.12
CA MET A 271 -0.26 23.87 -22.98
C MET A 271 0.38 24.26 -24.32
N PHE A 272 0.48 23.32 -25.26
CA PHE A 272 1.19 23.52 -26.53
C PHE A 272 0.27 23.59 -27.75
N GLY A 273 -1.04 23.35 -27.59
CA GLY A 273 -2.04 23.43 -28.67
C GLY A 273 -1.96 22.31 -29.71
N GLN A 274 -1.14 21.29 -29.48
CA GLN A 274 -0.91 20.17 -30.40
C GLN A 274 -0.67 18.86 -29.64
N ILE A 275 -0.89 17.75 -30.32
CA ILE A 275 -0.61 16.42 -29.77
C ILE A 275 0.90 16.17 -29.89
N LEU A 276 1.55 15.87 -28.77
CA LEU A 276 3.00 15.62 -28.67
C LEU A 276 3.28 14.26 -28.03
N PRO A 277 4.20 13.44 -28.59
CA PRO A 277 5.04 13.70 -29.76
C PRO A 277 4.22 13.84 -31.07
N ASN A 278 4.61 14.79 -31.92
CA ASN A 278 3.90 15.08 -33.16
C ASN A 278 4.25 14.02 -34.22
N PRO A 279 3.27 13.25 -34.73
CA PRO A 279 3.54 12.14 -35.65
C PRO A 279 3.99 12.58 -37.04
N VAL A 280 3.80 13.85 -37.40
CA VAL A 280 4.15 14.41 -38.71
C VAL A 280 5.52 15.08 -38.67
N THR A 281 5.74 15.96 -37.69
CA THR A 281 6.98 16.75 -37.60
C THR A 281 8.08 16.07 -36.79
N GLY A 282 7.73 15.06 -35.98
CA GLY A 282 8.63 14.43 -35.02
C GLY A 282 8.99 15.31 -33.82
N ALA A 283 8.36 16.48 -33.68
CA ALA A 283 8.61 17.38 -32.55
C ALA A 283 8.06 16.80 -31.25
N ASP A 284 8.80 16.97 -30.16
CA ASP A 284 8.38 16.58 -28.81
C ASP A 284 8.82 17.60 -27.76
N VAL A 285 8.33 17.45 -26.53
CA VAL A 285 8.63 18.34 -25.41
C VAL A 285 9.95 17.95 -24.76
N PHE A 286 10.90 18.87 -24.72
CA PHE A 286 12.09 18.77 -23.88
C PHE A 286 11.72 19.19 -22.47
N ILE A 287 11.32 18.19 -21.67
CA ILE A 287 10.75 18.43 -20.35
C ILE A 287 11.79 18.95 -19.35
N SER A 288 11.40 19.97 -18.57
CA SER A 288 12.20 20.41 -17.43
C SER A 288 12.28 19.34 -16.34
N GLN A 289 13.26 19.44 -15.44
CA GLN A 289 13.36 18.55 -14.27
C GLN A 289 12.09 18.50 -13.43
N ILE A 290 11.39 19.64 -13.32
CA ILE A 290 10.14 19.75 -12.55
C ILE A 290 9.03 18.97 -13.27
N ALA A 291 8.89 19.14 -14.59
CA ALA A 291 7.92 18.38 -15.37
C ALA A 291 8.19 16.87 -15.29
N PHE A 292 9.46 16.47 -15.39
CA PHE A 292 9.84 15.06 -15.28
C PHE A 292 9.52 14.48 -13.90
N ALA A 293 9.88 15.18 -12.82
CA ALA A 293 9.54 14.75 -11.46
C ALA A 293 8.01 14.67 -11.24
N ALA A 294 7.25 15.64 -11.76
CA ALA A 294 5.79 15.62 -11.68
C ALA A 294 5.17 14.48 -12.49
N TRP A 295 5.73 14.17 -13.67
CA TRP A 295 5.35 13.00 -14.46
C TRP A 295 5.60 11.69 -13.71
N ILE A 296 6.74 11.54 -13.02
CA ILE A 296 7.00 10.39 -12.13
C ILE A 296 5.96 10.36 -11.01
N GLY A 297 5.60 11.51 -10.44
CA GLY A 297 4.52 11.61 -9.44
C GLY A 297 3.17 11.08 -9.95
N LEU A 298 2.80 11.43 -11.19
CA LEU A 298 1.62 10.87 -11.85
C LEU A 298 1.73 9.36 -12.07
N LEU A 299 2.90 8.87 -12.46
CA LEU A 299 3.16 7.44 -12.64
C LEU A 299 3.00 6.68 -11.32
N VAL A 300 3.64 7.14 -10.24
CA VAL A 300 3.53 6.52 -8.90
C VAL A 300 2.08 6.52 -8.43
N THR A 301 1.36 7.63 -8.61
CA THR A 301 -0.07 7.72 -8.29
C THR A 301 -0.88 6.71 -9.08
N ALA A 302 -0.65 6.60 -10.39
CA ALA A 302 -1.35 5.67 -11.26
C ALA A 302 -1.07 4.20 -10.88
N LEU A 303 0.18 3.86 -10.57
CA LEU A 303 0.55 2.53 -10.07
C LEU A 303 -0.16 2.23 -8.75
N ASN A 304 -0.15 3.17 -7.81
CA ASN A 304 -0.84 3.02 -6.53
C ASN A 304 -2.37 2.86 -6.69
N LEU A 305 -2.97 3.43 -7.73
CA LEU A 305 -4.38 3.25 -8.06
C LEU A 305 -4.71 1.94 -8.79
N LEU A 306 -3.71 1.13 -9.16
CA LEU A 306 -3.97 -0.18 -9.74
C LEU A 306 -4.72 -1.06 -8.72
N PRO A 307 -5.67 -1.89 -9.19
CA PRO A 307 -6.49 -2.74 -8.33
C PRO A 307 -5.72 -4.00 -7.89
N VAL A 308 -4.57 -3.79 -7.23
CA VAL A 308 -3.69 -4.83 -6.70
C VAL A 308 -3.69 -4.73 -5.18
N SER A 309 -3.84 -5.87 -4.49
CA SER A 309 -4.22 -5.92 -3.08
C SER A 309 -3.45 -5.01 -2.12
N GLN A 310 -2.14 -4.84 -2.31
CA GLN A 310 -1.31 -4.04 -1.40
C GLN A 310 -1.29 -2.54 -1.74
N LEU A 311 -1.80 -2.17 -2.91
CA LEU A 311 -1.83 -0.80 -3.40
C LEU A 311 -3.14 -0.10 -3.00
N ASP A 312 -3.14 1.22 -3.04
CA ASP A 312 -4.26 2.07 -2.66
C ASP A 312 -5.54 1.75 -3.46
N GLY A 313 -5.40 1.47 -4.75
CA GLY A 313 -6.48 1.04 -5.62
C GLY A 313 -7.07 -0.31 -5.23
N GLY A 314 -6.25 -1.24 -4.75
CA GLY A 314 -6.73 -2.53 -4.23
C GLY A 314 -7.63 -2.36 -3.01
N HIS A 315 -7.20 -1.54 -2.05
CA HIS A 315 -8.01 -1.21 -0.86
C HIS A 315 -9.29 -0.45 -1.23
N THR A 316 -9.20 0.50 -2.15
CA THR A 316 -10.33 1.31 -2.63
C THR A 316 -11.38 0.45 -3.34
N VAL A 317 -10.95 -0.41 -4.27
CA VAL A 317 -11.82 -1.32 -5.02
C VAL A 317 -12.43 -2.37 -4.08
N PHE A 318 -11.66 -2.90 -3.13
CA PHE A 318 -12.19 -3.80 -2.10
C PHE A 318 -13.23 -3.11 -1.20
N ALA A 319 -13.00 -1.87 -0.81
CA ALA A 319 -13.95 -1.11 0.00
C ALA A 319 -15.27 -0.86 -0.75
N LEU A 320 -15.21 -0.52 -2.03
CA LEU A 320 -16.39 -0.28 -2.88
C LEU A 320 -17.17 -1.54 -3.23
N PHE A 321 -16.47 -2.61 -3.64
CA PHE A 321 -17.10 -3.79 -4.25
C PHE A 321 -17.07 -5.05 -3.38
N GLY A 322 -16.38 -5.01 -2.23
CA GLY A 322 -16.22 -6.14 -1.32
C GLY A 322 -15.72 -7.39 -2.03
N ARG A 323 -16.45 -8.51 -1.91
CA ARG A 323 -16.09 -9.79 -2.54
C ARG A 323 -16.03 -9.74 -4.09
N LYS A 324 -16.72 -8.79 -4.73
CA LYS A 324 -16.69 -8.60 -6.19
C LYS A 324 -15.41 -7.91 -6.67
N ALA A 325 -14.61 -7.32 -5.78
CA ALA A 325 -13.33 -6.71 -6.11
C ALA A 325 -12.41 -7.68 -6.83
N ARG A 326 -12.41 -8.98 -6.48
CA ARG A 326 -11.60 -9.99 -7.19
C ARG A 326 -11.90 -10.04 -8.69
N VAL A 327 -13.17 -9.92 -9.08
CA VAL A 327 -13.57 -9.94 -10.49
C VAL A 327 -13.11 -8.66 -11.19
N VAL A 328 -13.28 -7.50 -10.54
CA VAL A 328 -12.81 -6.21 -11.06
C VAL A 328 -11.29 -6.21 -11.24
N ASN A 329 -10.55 -6.68 -10.24
CA ASN A 329 -9.10 -6.79 -10.28
C ASN A 329 -8.65 -7.70 -11.44
N LEU A 330 -9.26 -8.87 -11.58
CA LEU A 330 -8.95 -9.81 -12.67
C LEU A 330 -9.28 -9.23 -14.05
N ALA A 331 -10.39 -8.51 -14.18
CA ALA A 331 -10.77 -7.87 -15.44
C ALA A 331 -9.77 -6.78 -15.82
N VAL A 332 -9.39 -5.90 -14.89
CA VAL A 332 -8.41 -4.84 -15.15
C VAL A 332 -7.04 -5.42 -15.49
N VAL A 333 -6.56 -6.42 -14.73
CA VAL A 333 -5.29 -7.10 -15.03
C VAL A 333 -5.34 -7.79 -16.39
N GLY A 334 -6.47 -8.41 -16.75
CA GLY A 334 -6.67 -9.02 -18.06
C GLY A 334 -6.60 -7.98 -19.20
N VAL A 335 -7.23 -6.83 -19.04
CA VAL A 335 -7.14 -5.72 -20.01
C VAL A 335 -5.71 -5.22 -20.14
N ILE A 336 -5.00 -5.00 -19.03
CA ILE A 336 -3.60 -4.57 -19.05
C ILE A 336 -2.73 -5.60 -19.77
N ALA A 337 -2.92 -6.90 -19.51
CA ALA A 337 -2.17 -7.96 -20.17
C ALA A 337 -2.44 -8.02 -21.68
N VAL A 338 -3.70 -7.84 -22.11
CA VAL A 338 -4.05 -7.79 -23.53
C VAL A 338 -3.40 -6.57 -24.20
N LEU A 339 -3.46 -5.40 -23.56
CA LEU A 339 -2.83 -4.18 -24.09
C LEU A 339 -1.31 -4.34 -24.19
N ALA A 340 -0.66 -4.94 -23.18
CA ALA A 340 0.78 -5.18 -23.17
C ALA A 340 1.23 -6.21 -24.22
N LEU A 341 0.38 -7.17 -24.58
CA LEU A 341 0.65 -8.11 -25.67
C LEU A 341 0.39 -7.50 -27.06
N ALA A 342 -0.40 -6.43 -27.14
CA ALA A 342 -0.77 -5.76 -28.38
C ALA A 342 0.14 -4.57 -28.74
N SER A 343 0.98 -4.12 -27.81
CA SER A 343 1.94 -3.01 -27.94
C SER A 343 3.33 -3.50 -28.32
#